data_AF-A0A179BF52-F1
#
_entry.id   AF-A0A179BF52-F1
#
_cell.length_a   1.000
_cell.length_b   1.000
_cell.length_c   1.000
_cell.angle_alpha   90.00
_cell.angle_beta   90.00
_cell.angle_gamma   90.00
#
_symmetry.space_group_name_H-M   'P 1'
#
loop_
_entity.id
_entity.type
_entity.pdbx_description
1 polymer ?
#
loop_
_entity_poly.entity_id
_entity_poly.type
_entity_poly.pdbx_seq_one_letter_code
_entity_poly.pdbx_strand_id
1 'polypeptide(L)'
;MKVRQTQPRSGTTAHDPVPQRLLVISRYVENLRRLARLADRIGRSELGTAVMEVAGCMERMSNDIAVSATGAVILRRAARLVSTVEGLVERQAKFAVLH
;
A
#
# COMPACT_ATOMS: atom_id res chain seq x y z
N MET A 1 -12.45 15.32 58.64
CA MET A 1 -11.40 14.68 57.83
C MET A 1 -11.88 14.61 56.38
N LYS A 2 -11.25 15.34 55.45
CA LYS A 2 -11.63 15.36 54.03
C LYS A 2 -10.80 14.32 53.28
N VAL A 3 -11.43 13.25 52.82
CA VAL A 3 -10.79 12.23 51.98
C VAL A 3 -10.65 12.80 50.57
N ARG A 4 -9.42 13.08 50.16
CA ARG A 4 -9.08 13.51 48.81
C ARG A 4 -9.15 12.30 47.90
N GLN A 5 -10.26 12.14 47.18
CA GLN A 5 -10.37 11.14 46.11
C GLN A 5 -9.39 11.55 45.00
N THR A 6 -8.30 10.82 44.89
CA THR A 6 -7.39 10.85 43.74
C THR A 6 -8.13 10.29 42.54
N GLN A 7 -8.56 11.19 41.66
CA GLN A 7 -9.03 10.89 40.32
C GLN A 7 -7.89 10.21 39.54
N PRO A 8 -8.09 9.03 38.93
CA PRO A 8 -7.05 8.40 38.13
C PRO A 8 -6.80 9.27 36.88
N ARG A 9 -5.56 9.72 36.75
CA ARG A 9 -5.06 10.46 35.60
C ARG A 9 -5.10 9.56 34.37
N SER A 10 -5.84 10.02 33.36
CA SER A 10 -5.56 9.91 31.93
C SER A 10 -4.99 8.55 31.49
N GLY A 11 -5.89 7.63 31.12
CA GLY A 11 -5.52 6.55 30.22
C GLY A 11 -5.05 7.16 28.91
N THR A 12 -3.74 7.11 28.66
CA THR A 12 -3.15 7.33 27.35
C THR A 12 -3.94 6.47 26.37
N THR A 13 -4.70 7.09 25.47
CA THR A 13 -5.34 6.39 24.37
C THR A 13 -4.22 5.73 23.58
N ALA A 14 -4.01 4.43 23.80
CA ALA A 14 -3.18 3.62 22.92
C ALA A 14 -3.79 3.79 21.53
N HIS A 15 -3.17 4.61 20.69
CA HIS A 15 -3.68 4.90 19.36
C HIS A 15 -3.59 3.59 18.60
N ASP A 16 -4.72 2.96 18.32
CA ASP A 16 -4.75 1.70 17.59
C ASP A 16 -4.07 1.94 16.22
N PRO A 17 -2.92 1.29 15.96
CA PRO A 17 -2.18 1.53 14.72
C PRO A 17 -2.91 0.95 13.50
N VAL A 18 -3.91 0.07 13.69
CA VAL A 18 -4.60 -0.64 12.62
C VAL A 18 -5.44 0.32 11.75
N PRO A 19 -6.34 1.17 12.30
CA PRO A 19 -7.05 2.19 11.51
C PRO A 19 -6.12 3.10 10.69
N GLN A 20 -5.01 3.53 11.28
CA GLN A 20 -4.05 4.39 10.59
C GLN A 20 -3.36 3.67 9.44
N ARG A 21 -2.99 2.39 9.62
CA ARG A 21 -2.42 1.54 8.56
C ARG A 21 -3.43 1.31 7.44
N LEU A 22 -4.70 1.08 7.75
CA LEU A 22 -5.75 0.94 6.75
C LEU A 22 -5.90 2.19 5.88
N LEU A 23 -5.89 3.39 6.48
CA LEU A 23 -5.93 4.66 5.74
C LEU A 23 -4.75 4.80 4.77
N VAL A 24 -3.55 4.40 5.21
CA VAL A 24 -2.35 4.41 4.37
C VAL A 24 -2.47 3.40 3.22
N ILE A 25 -2.96 2.19 3.48
CA ILE A 25 -3.18 1.16 2.46
C ILE A 25 -4.20 1.64 1.42
N SER A 26 -5.33 2.19 1.85
CA SER A 26 -6.34 2.76 0.94
C SER A 26 -5.77 3.87 0.06
N ARG A 27 -4.89 4.72 0.61
CA ARG A 27 -4.23 5.78 -0.18
C ARG A 27 -3.29 5.19 -1.24
N TYR A 28 -2.56 4.13 -0.92
CA TYR A 28 -1.70 3.43 -1.89
C TYR A 28 -2.52 2.75 -2.99
N VAL A 29 -3.61 2.07 -2.64
CA VAL A 29 -4.52 1.46 -3.61
C VAL A 29 -5.04 2.51 -4.59
N GLU A 30 -5.49 3.68 -4.11
CA GLU A 30 -5.97 4.74 -5.02
C GLU A 30 -4.86 5.32 -5.90
N ASN A 31 -3.63 5.42 -5.39
CA ASN A 31 -2.49 5.83 -6.20
C ASN A 31 -2.17 4.82 -7.30
N LEU A 32 -2.21 3.53 -7.01
CA LEU A 32 -2.03 2.46 -8.01
C LEU A 32 -3.14 2.50 -9.06
N ARG A 33 -4.39 2.68 -8.66
CA ARG A 33 -5.52 2.86 -9.60
C ARG A 33 -5.32 4.07 -10.51
N ARG A 34 -4.85 5.20 -9.96
CA ARG A 34 -4.49 6.38 -10.77
C ARG A 34 -3.37 6.09 -11.75
N LEU A 35 -2.33 5.37 -11.32
CA LEU A 35 -1.20 5.00 -12.16
C LEU A 35 -1.61 4.07 -13.30
N ALA A 36 -2.46 3.08 -13.02
CA ALA A 36 -3.06 2.20 -14.02
C ALA A 36 -3.79 3.01 -15.11
N ARG A 37 -4.67 3.94 -14.71
CA ARG A 37 -5.38 4.84 -15.63
C ARG A 37 -4.44 5.77 -16.42
N LEU A 38 -3.26 6.07 -15.90
CA LEU A 38 -2.26 6.86 -16.63
C LEU A 38 -1.51 5.99 -17.65
N ALA A 39 -1.17 4.76 -17.30
CA ALA A 39 -0.56 3.79 -18.21
C ALA A 39 -1.48 3.49 -19.41
N ASP A 40 -2.78 3.30 -19.17
CA ASP A 40 -3.77 3.13 -20.24
C ASP A 40 -3.80 4.34 -21.18
N ARG A 41 -3.77 5.57 -20.63
CA ARG A 41 -3.82 6.81 -21.40
C ARG A 41 -2.59 7.03 -22.30
N ILE A 42 -1.45 6.44 -21.97
CA ILE A 42 -0.24 6.50 -22.81
C ILE A 42 -0.08 5.27 -23.72
N GLY A 43 -1.15 4.50 -23.92
CA GLY A 43 -1.16 3.33 -24.81
C GLY A 43 -0.45 2.11 -24.24
N ARG A 44 -0.23 2.04 -22.91
CA ARG A 44 0.40 0.91 -22.21
C ARG A 44 -0.64 0.11 -21.45
N SER A 45 -1.67 -0.37 -22.14
CA SER A 45 -2.85 -0.98 -21.51
C SER A 45 -2.57 -2.28 -20.75
N GLU A 46 -1.58 -3.07 -21.20
CA GLU A 46 -1.14 -4.26 -20.45
C GLU A 46 -0.54 -3.89 -19.09
N LEU A 47 0.25 -2.80 -19.05
CA LEU A 47 0.79 -2.26 -17.80
C LEU A 47 -0.32 -1.68 -16.92
N GLY A 48 -1.28 -0.96 -17.52
CA GLY A 48 -2.44 -0.46 -16.80
C GLY A 48 -3.24 -1.58 -16.13
N THR A 49 -3.49 -2.66 -16.87
CA THR A 49 -4.16 -3.88 -16.37
C THR A 49 -3.38 -4.51 -15.21
N ALA A 50 -2.08 -4.73 -15.38
CA ALA A 50 -1.23 -5.31 -14.32
C ALA A 50 -1.21 -4.44 -13.05
N VAL A 51 -1.11 -3.11 -13.19
CA VAL A 51 -1.11 -2.18 -12.05
C VAL A 51 -2.49 -2.16 -11.36
N MET A 52 -3.58 -2.30 -12.11
CA MET A 52 -4.93 -2.41 -11.56
C MET A 52 -5.11 -3.70 -10.75
N GLU A 53 -4.57 -4.82 -11.23
CA GLU A 53 -4.59 -6.09 -10.50
C GLU A 53 -3.81 -6.00 -9.18
N VAL A 54 -2.65 -5.34 -9.17
CA VAL A 54 -1.87 -5.09 -7.95
C VAL A 54 -2.68 -4.26 -6.94
N ALA A 55 -3.38 -3.23 -7.40
CA ALA A 55 -4.26 -2.42 -6.55
C ALA A 55 -5.37 -3.27 -5.92
N GLY A 56 -6.03 -4.13 -6.72
CA GLY A 56 -7.06 -5.04 -6.24
C GLY A 56 -6.55 -6.08 -5.24
N CYS A 57 -5.35 -6.64 -5.47
CA CYS A 57 -4.70 -7.53 -4.52
C CYS A 57 -4.40 -6.83 -3.19
N MET A 58 -3.87 -5.61 -3.24
CA MET A 58 -3.55 -4.83 -2.04
C MET A 58 -4.80 -4.46 -1.24
N GLU A 59 -5.92 -4.15 -1.92
CA GLU A 59 -7.20 -3.90 -1.27
C GLU A 59 -7.75 -5.15 -0.57
N ARG A 60 -7.70 -6.32 -1.22
CA ARG A 60 -8.14 -7.60 -0.63
C ARG A 60 -7.31 -8.01 0.60
N MET A 61 -6.02 -7.69 0.60
CA MET A 61 -5.11 -7.99 1.71
C MET A 61 -5.05 -6.88 2.77
N SER A 62 -5.82 -5.79 2.60
CA SER A 62 -5.66 -4.57 3.42
C SER A 62 -5.82 -4.83 4.92
N ASN A 63 -6.81 -5.65 5.30
CA ASN A 63 -7.04 -6.02 6.69
C ASN A 63 -5.86 -6.87 7.22
N ASP A 64 -5.47 -7.92 6.50
CA ASP A 64 -4.37 -8.81 6.87
C ASP A 64 -3.03 -8.07 7.04
N ILE A 65 -2.78 -7.05 6.21
CA ILE A 65 -1.61 -6.17 6.30
C ILE A 65 -1.70 -5.26 7.53
N ALA A 66 -2.88 -4.74 7.84
CA ALA A 66 -3.07 -3.79 8.93
C ALA A 66 -2.97 -4.45 10.32
N VAL A 67 -3.55 -5.64 10.49
CA VAL A 67 -3.62 -6.35 11.78
C VAL A 67 -2.40 -7.22 12.12
N SER A 68 -1.57 -7.60 11.15
CA SER A 68 -0.49 -8.58 11.39
C SER A 68 0.91 -7.97 11.52
N ALA A 69 1.68 -8.39 12.53
CA ALA A 69 3.14 -8.15 12.59
C ALA A 69 3.88 -8.77 11.38
N THR A 70 3.30 -9.81 10.77
CA THR A 70 3.75 -10.48 9.54
C THR A 70 3.39 -9.69 8.26
N GLY A 71 2.49 -8.71 8.36
CA GLY A 71 2.15 -7.80 7.25
C GLY A 71 3.36 -7.03 6.71
N ALA A 72 4.36 -6.76 7.56
CA ALA A 72 5.64 -6.19 7.16
C ALA A 72 6.46 -7.11 6.22
N VAL A 73 6.34 -8.43 6.35
CA VAL A 73 6.98 -9.41 5.45
C VAL A 73 6.26 -9.47 4.12
N ILE A 74 4.93 -9.40 4.12
CA ILE A 74 4.10 -9.36 2.90
C ILE A 74 4.38 -8.08 2.12
N LEU A 75 4.45 -6.92 2.78
CA LEU A 75 4.86 -5.65 2.18
C LEU A 75 6.25 -5.71 1.55
N ARG A 76 7.21 -6.36 2.24
CA ARG A 76 8.58 -6.52 1.73
C ARG A 76 8.63 -7.42 0.48
N ARG A 77 7.75 -8.43 0.40
CA ARG A 77 7.60 -9.29 -0.78
C ARG A 77 6.91 -8.55 -1.93
N ALA A 78 5.88 -7.77 -1.64
CA ALA A 78 5.21 -6.93 -2.63
C ALA A 78 6.16 -5.89 -3.23
N ALA A 79 6.99 -5.22 -2.40
CA ALA A 79 8.01 -4.29 -2.86
C ALA A 79 9.02 -4.95 -3.84
N ARG A 80 9.44 -6.19 -3.58
CA ARG A 80 10.34 -6.94 -4.49
C ARG A 80 9.69 -7.27 -5.84
N LEU A 81 8.40 -7.60 -5.83
CA LEU A 81 7.63 -7.82 -7.05
C LEU A 81 7.52 -6.53 -7.87
N VAL A 82 7.23 -5.40 -7.20
CA VAL A 82 7.17 -4.08 -7.85
C VAL A 82 8.53 -3.71 -8.47
N SER A 83 9.64 -3.85 -7.75
CA SER A 83 10.98 -3.57 -8.31
C SER A 83 11.35 -4.48 -9.48
N THR A 84 10.88 -5.74 -9.48
CA THR A 84 11.06 -6.64 -10.63
C THR A 84 10.32 -6.15 -11.86
N VAL A 85 9.06 -5.71 -11.68
CA VAL A 85 8.24 -5.15 -12.76
C VAL A 85 8.84 -3.84 -13.27
N GLU A 86 9.31 -2.94 -12.39
CA GLU A 86 10.02 -1.73 -12.78
C GLU A 86 11.25 -2.05 -13.66
N GLY A 87 12.08 -3.01 -13.26
CA GLY A 87 13.25 -3.41 -14.03
C GLY A 87 12.90 -4.01 -15.40
N LEU A 88 11.80 -4.75 -15.51
CA LEU A 88 11.30 -5.27 -16.79
C LEU A 88 10.80 -4.13 -17.69
N VAL A 89 10.03 -3.18 -17.14
CA VAL A 89 9.55 -2.00 -17.87
C VAL A 89 10.72 -1.14 -18.35
N GLU A 90 11.73 -0.90 -17.50
CA GLU A 90 12.90 -0.12 -17.85
C GLU A 90 13.72 -0.78 -18.97
N ARG A 91 13.87 -2.11 -18.94
CA ARG A 91 14.51 -2.86 -20.03
C ARG A 91 13.72 -2.75 -21.33
N GLN A 92 12.40 -2.92 -21.29
CA GLN A 92 11.55 -2.78 -22.47
C GLN A 92 11.57 -1.37 -23.05
N ALA A 93 11.61 -0.33 -22.20
CA ALA A 93 11.77 1.04 -22.64
C ALA A 93 13.11 1.27 -23.36
N LYS A 94 14.21 0.70 -22.86
CA LYS A 94 15.53 0.79 -23.52
C LYS A 94 15.54 0.08 -24.88
N PHE A 95 14.90 -1.08 -25.01
CA PHE A 95 14.77 -1.78 -26.30
C PHE A 95 13.92 -1.01 -27.30
N ALA A 96 12.85 -0.34 -26.85
CA ALA A 96 11.97 0.45 -27.70
C ALA A 96 12.61 1.74 -28.24
N VAL A 97 13.68 2.25 -27.62
CA VAL A 97 14.44 3.44 -28.09
C VAL A 97 15.51 3.06 -29.12
N LEU A 98 15.90 1.79 -29.20
CA LEU A 98 16.92 1.29 -30.13
C LEU A 98 16.35 0.84 -31.48
N HIS A 99 15.03 0.91 -31.68
CA HIS A 99 14.33 0.55 -32.92
C HIS A 99 13.68 1.76 -33.60
#